data_AF-A0A7Y2JLG3-F1
#
_entry.id   AF-A0A7Y2JLG3-F1
#
_cell.length_a   1.000
_cell.length_b   1.000
_cell.length_c   1.000
_cell.angle_alpha   90.00
_cell.angle_beta   90.00
_cell.angle_gamma   90.00
#
_symmetry.space_group_name_H-M   'P 1'
#
loop_
_entity.id
_entity.type
_entity.pdbx_description
1 polymer ?
#
loop_
_entity_poly.entity_id
_entity_poly.type
_entity_poly.pdbx_seq_one_letter_code
_entity_poly.pdbx_strand_id
1 'polypeptide(L)' 'AAFRPRRWRGALVPKDSVVRFDVLNPEKRPVMADADSRPVRNVHWVEVRSDERVQHRILFDPGHGLEERLIREQFS' A
#
# COMPACT_ATOMS: atom_id res chain seq x y z
N ALA A 1 -5.11 -15.24 5.74
CA ALA A 1 -5.56 -14.02 6.45
C ALA A 1 -4.71 -12.85 5.98
N ALA A 2 -5.29 -11.67 5.78
CA ALA A 2 -4.51 -10.48 5.45
C ALA A 2 -3.43 -10.25 6.51
N PHE A 3 -2.22 -9.92 6.08
CA PHE A 3 -1.13 -9.60 7.00
C PHE A 3 -1.46 -8.29 7.73
N ARG A 4 -1.66 -8.36 9.04
CA ARG A 4 -2.03 -7.21 9.91
C ARG A 4 -0.88 -6.88 10.86
N PRO A 5 0.19 -6.21 10.40
CA PRO A 5 1.32 -5.89 11.24
C PRO A 5 0.85 -5.08 12.45
N ARG A 6 1.30 -5.49 13.64
CA ARG A 6 0.90 -4.87 14.94
C ARG A 6 -0.62 -4.81 15.17
N ARG A 7 -1.40 -5.69 14.55
CA ARG A 7 -2.87 -5.70 14.59
C ARG A 7 -3.51 -4.43 14.02
N TRP A 8 -2.77 -3.62 13.27
CA TRP A 8 -3.35 -2.48 12.56
C TRP A 8 -4.29 -2.99 11.45
N ARG A 9 -5.49 -2.41 11.38
CA ARG A 9 -6.56 -2.82 10.45
C ARG A 9 -6.58 -2.02 9.15
N GLY A 10 -5.57 -1.18 8.91
CA GLY A 10 -5.55 -0.25 7.79
C GLY A 10 -6.43 0.97 8.05
N ALA A 11 -6.51 1.85 7.04
CA ALA A 11 -7.38 3.02 7.01
C ALA A 11 -7.79 3.29 5.56
N LEU A 12 -9.01 3.81 5.37
CA LEU A 12 -9.42 4.40 4.10
C LEU A 12 -8.98 5.87 4.10
N VAL A 13 -8.27 6.27 3.05
CA VAL A 13 -7.82 7.64 2.83
C VAL A 13 -8.26 8.11 1.45
N PRO A 14 -8.47 9.41 1.23
CA PRO A 14 -8.69 9.96 -0.10
C PRO A 14 -7.60 9.53 -1.10
N LYS A 15 -7.98 9.30 -2.36
CA LYS A 15 -7.05 8.79 -3.41
C LYS A 15 -5.87 9.73 -3.68
N ASP A 16 -6.08 11.02 -3.52
CA ASP A 16 -5.11 12.11 -3.67
C ASP A 16 -4.23 12.32 -2.44
N SER A 17 -4.46 11.57 -1.35
CA SER A 17 -3.62 11.65 -0.16
C SER A 17 -2.21 11.16 -0.41
N VAL A 18 -1.26 11.86 0.19
CA VAL A 18 0.14 11.44 0.27
C VAL A 18 0.37 10.79 1.63
N VAL A 19 0.76 9.52 1.64
CA VAL A 19 1.03 8.76 2.87
C VAL A 19 2.54 8.67 3.07
N ARG A 20 3.02 9.11 4.22
CA ARG A 20 4.44 9.07 4.57
C ARG A 20 4.69 8.15 5.76
N PHE A 21 5.73 7.33 5.64
CA PHE A 21 6.27 6.51 6.72
C PHE A 21 7.66 7.02 7.07
N ASP A 22 7.87 7.48 8.30
CA ASP A 22 9.19 7.84 8.81
C ASP A 22 9.77 6.67 9.62
N VAL A 23 11.01 6.29 9.31
CA VAL A 23 11.73 5.22 10.01
C VAL A 23 12.38 5.78 11.26
N LEU A 24 11.85 5.41 12.42
CA LEU A 24 12.38 5.85 13.71
C LEU A 24 13.71 5.14 14.02
N ASN A 25 14.77 5.92 14.25
CA ASN A 25 16.14 5.44 14.53
C ASN A 25 16.69 4.50 13.43
N PRO A 26 16.85 4.98 12.19
CA PRO A 26 17.19 4.14 11.03
C PRO A 26 18.54 3.42 11.19
N GLU A 27 19.52 4.05 11.85
CA GLU A 27 20.82 3.44 12.13
C GLU A 27 20.72 2.21 13.05
N LYS A 28 19.81 2.26 14.04
CA LYS A 28 19.62 1.18 15.01
C LYS A 28 18.61 0.14 14.54
N ARG A 29 17.70 0.53 13.65
CA ARG A 29 16.58 -0.26 13.15
C ARG A 29 16.45 -0.03 11.63
N PRO A 30 17.37 -0.58 10.83
CA PRO A 30 17.31 -0.41 9.39
C PRO A 30 16.05 -1.07 8.84
N VAL A 31 15.38 -0.36 7.93
CA VAL A 31 14.18 -0.82 7.22
C VAL A 31 14.47 -0.88 5.73
N MET A 32 13.86 -1.86 5.07
CA MET A 32 13.84 -2.00 3.61
C MET A 32 12.45 -1.64 3.10
N ALA A 33 12.39 -0.91 2.00
CA ALA A 33 11.19 -0.73 1.20
C ALA A 33 11.33 -1.56 -0.08
N ASP A 34 10.28 -2.26 -0.49
CA ASP A 34 10.26 -3.03 -1.74
C ASP A 34 8.93 -2.75 -2.46
N ALA A 35 9.02 -2.48 -3.76
CA ALA A 35 7.89 -2.37 -4.66
C ALA A 35 8.30 -3.01 -6.00
N ASP A 36 7.45 -3.87 -6.54
CA ASP A 36 7.65 -4.54 -7.84
C ASP A 36 9.04 -5.21 -7.99
N SER A 37 9.51 -5.86 -6.92
CA SER A 37 10.83 -6.51 -6.87
C SER A 37 12.01 -5.55 -7.05
N ARG A 38 11.83 -4.28 -6.65
CA ARG A 38 12.88 -3.25 -6.62
C ARG A 38 13.15 -2.84 -5.17
N PRO A 39 14.07 -3.53 -4.47
CA PRO A 39 14.34 -3.26 -3.07
C PRO A 39 15.24 -2.02 -2.90
N VAL A 40 14.88 -1.17 -1.93
CA VAL A 40 15.68 -0.07 -1.41
C VAL A 40 15.99 -0.34 0.06
N ARG A 41 17.27 -0.38 0.41
CA ARG A 41 17.76 -0.67 1.77
C ARG A 41 18.06 0.62 2.53
N ASN A 42 18.06 0.54 3.87
CA ASN A 42 18.44 1.63 4.76
C ASN A 42 17.63 2.91 4.52
N VAL A 43 16.31 2.76 4.43
CA VAL A 43 15.41 3.86 4.11
C VAL A 43 15.18 4.73 5.35
N HIS A 44 15.26 6.06 5.19
CA HIS A 44 14.91 7.01 6.26
C HIS A 44 13.42 7.32 6.28
N TRP A 45 12.79 7.41 5.10
CA TRP A 45 11.35 7.63 4.96
C TRP A 45 10.85 7.09 3.61
N VAL A 46 9.58 6.75 3.54
CA VAL A 46 8.87 6.33 2.32
C VAL A 46 7.67 7.25 2.13
N GLU A 47 7.48 7.74 0.92
CA GLU A 47 6.28 8.49 0.54
C GLU A 47 5.54 7.73 -0.56
N VAL A 48 4.23 7.59 -0.37
CA VAL A 48 3.33 6.87 -1.26
C VAL A 48 2.27 7.85 -1.75
N ARG A 49 2.13 7.95 -3.06
CA ARG A 49 1.13 8.78 -3.74
C ARG A 49 0.62 8.09 -4.99
N SER A 50 -0.60 8.43 -5.40
CA SER A 50 -1.14 7.98 -6.69
C SER A 50 -0.44 8.70 -7.84
N ASP A 51 -0.12 7.97 -8.93
CA ASP A 51 0.28 8.56 -10.21
C ASP A 51 -0.88 8.42 -11.22
N GLU A 52 -1.53 9.54 -11.54
CA GLU A 52 -2.70 9.55 -12.40
C GLU A 52 -2.39 9.33 -13.89
N ARG A 53 -1.11 9.37 -14.26
CA ARG A 53 -0.66 9.15 -15.65
C ARG A 53 -0.65 7.66 -16.02
N VAL A 54 -0.61 6.78 -15.03
CA VAL A 54 -0.60 5.33 -15.22
C VAL A 54 -2.03 4.83 -15.13
N GLN A 55 -2.58 4.34 -16.26
CA GLN A 55 -3.95 3.84 -16.34
C GLN A 55 -3.98 2.49 -17.02
N HIS A 56 -4.74 1.56 -16.44
CA HIS A 56 -4.97 0.23 -16.99
C HIS A 56 -6.48 0.01 -17.16
N ARG A 57 -6.88 -0.53 -18.31
CA ARG A 57 -8.27 -0.98 -18.52
C ARG A 57 -8.32 -2.47 -18.23
N ILE A 58 -9.05 -2.83 -17.17
CA ILE A 58 -9.27 -4.21 -16.75
C ILE A 58 -10.74 -4.55 -17.04
N LEU A 59 -10.99 -5.74 -17.56
CA LEU A 59 -12.33 -6.23 -17.86
C LEU A 59 -12.77 -7.22 -16.78
N PHE A 60 -14.04 -7.15 -16.39
CA PHE A 60 -14.65 -8.02 -15.40
C PHE A 60 -16.00 -8.50 -15.89
N ASP A 61 -16.39 -9.70 -15.45
CA ASP A 61 -17.75 -10.17 -15.62
C ASP A 61 -18.71 -9.34 -14.75
N PRO A 62 -19.95 -9.09 -15.21
CA PRO A 62 -20.96 -8.43 -14.39
C PRO A 62 -21.14 -9.12 -13.04
N GLY A 63 -21.09 -8.35 -11.95
CA GLY A 63 -21.20 -8.87 -10.58
C GLY A 63 -19.90 -9.42 -9.97
N HIS A 64 -18.78 -9.40 -10.71
CA HIS A 64 -17.47 -9.89 -10.27
C HIS A 64 -16.37 -8.81 -10.39
N GLY A 65 -16.69 -7.57 -10.01
CA GLY A 65 -15.75 -6.44 -10.04
C GLY A 65 -14.66 -6.52 -8.97
N LEU A 66 -13.48 -5.97 -9.28
CA LEU A 66 -12.35 -5.93 -8.35
C LEU A 66 -12.66 -5.12 -7.08
N GLU A 67 -13.39 -4.01 -7.21
CA GLU A 67 -13.70 -3.10 -6.11
C GLU A 67 -14.39 -3.82 -4.94
N GLU A 68 -15.42 -4.61 -5.25
CA GLU A 68 -16.19 -5.32 -4.24
C GLU A 68 -15.38 -6.44 -3.57
N ARG A 69 -14.50 -7.09 -4.33
CA ARG A 69 -13.54 -8.07 -3.77
C ARG A 69 -12.52 -7.40 -2.85
N LEU A 70 -11.98 -6.25 -3.27
CA LEU A 70 -10.91 -5.55 -2.56
C LEU A 70 -11.39 -5.01 -1.20
N ILE A 71 -12.60 -4.45 -1.13
CA ILE A 71 -13.19 -3.98 0.13
C ILE A 71 -13.41 -5.13 1.10
N ARG A 72 -13.98 -6.25 0.62
CA ARG A 72 -14.22 -7.44 1.47
C ARG A 72 -12.91 -8.02 2.00
N GLU A 73 -11.90 -8.19 1.15
CA GLU A 73 -10.62 -8.78 1.54
C GLU A 73 -9.82 -7.91 2.54
N GLN A 74 -9.86 -6.59 2.41
CA GLN A 74 -9.14 -5.68 3.32
C GLN A 74 -9.81 -5.53 4.68
N PHE A 75 -11.14 -5.44 4.73
CA PHE A 75 -11.88 -4.98 5.91
C PHE A 75 -12.78 -6.02 6.60
N SER A 76 -12.86 -7.27 6.12
CA SER A 76 -13.47 -8.39 6.87
C SER A 76 -12.50 -9.01 7.89
#